data_AF-Q114U0-F1
#
_entry.id   AF-Q114U0-F1
#
_cell.length_a   1.000
_cell.length_b   1.000
_cell.length_c   1.000
_cell.angle_alpha   90.00
_cell.angle_beta   90.00
_cell.angle_gamma   90.00
#
_symmetry.space_group_name_H-M   'P 1'
#
loop_
_entity.id
_entity.type
_entity.pdbx_description
1 polymer ?
#
loop_
_entity_poly.entity_id
_entity_poly.type
_entity_poly.pdbx_seq_one_letter_code
_entity_poly.pdbx_strand_id
1 'polypeptide(L)'
;MTKHNQIGLFRIFDCQNSDSIGDIVFVHGLAGHPWATWHPQGKTEGSDFWPFWLGEILRGKEIDVNVWSFGYEAPGLKYSGQGISRFDQASYLLESIEVDHIGASPFIFVTHSLGGLIVK
;
A
#
# COMPACT_ATOMS: atom_id res chain seq x y z
N MET A 1 -12.26 -8.06 18.62
CA MET A 1 -12.56 -7.25 17.42
C MET A 1 -11.97 -7.97 16.23
N THR A 2 -12.81 -8.57 15.40
CA THR A 2 -12.43 -9.15 14.11
C THR A 2 -11.82 -8.02 13.28
N LYS A 3 -10.49 -7.99 13.12
CA LYS A 3 -9.87 -7.11 12.13
C LYS A 3 -10.41 -7.56 10.78
N HIS A 4 -11.29 -6.77 10.17
CA HIS A 4 -11.67 -7.00 8.80
C HIS A 4 -10.39 -7.03 7.97
N ASN A 5 -10.23 -8.08 7.16
CA ASN A 5 -9.07 -8.21 6.30
C ASN A 5 -9.17 -7.09 5.25
N GLN A 6 -8.37 -6.04 5.41
CA GLN A 6 -8.32 -4.95 4.44
C GLN A 6 -7.38 -5.38 3.32
N ILE A 7 -7.98 -5.99 2.29
CA ILE A 7 -7.30 -6.54 1.12
C ILE A 7 -7.60 -5.63 -0.08
N GLY A 8 -6.58 -5.38 -0.92
CA GLY A 8 -6.67 -4.59 -2.14
C GLY A 8 -5.89 -3.27 -2.07
N LEU A 9 -6.02 -2.47 -3.12
CA LEU A 9 -5.46 -1.13 -3.17
C LEU A 9 -6.40 -0.13 -2.49
N PHE A 10 -5.82 0.72 -1.65
CA PHE A 10 -6.53 1.78 -0.97
C PHE A 10 -5.89 3.12 -1.33
N ARG A 11 -6.68 4.00 -1.96
CA ARG A 11 -6.23 5.37 -2.22
C ARG A 11 -6.17 6.15 -0.91
N ILE A 12 -4.98 6.59 -0.54
CA ILE A 12 -4.70 7.32 0.69
C ILE A 12 -4.68 8.82 0.44
N PHE A 13 -4.09 9.23 -0.68
CA PHE A 13 -3.99 10.63 -1.08
C PHE A 13 -4.34 10.74 -2.55
N ASP A 14 -5.21 11.69 -2.87
CA ASP A 14 -5.73 11.96 -4.20
C ASP A 14 -5.25 13.35 -4.62
N CYS A 15 -4.54 13.44 -5.74
CA CYS A 15 -4.25 14.75 -6.31
C CYS A 15 -5.54 15.26 -6.98
N GLN A 16 -6.09 16.36 -6.48
CA GLN A 16 -7.38 16.88 -6.94
C GLN A 16 -7.35 17.43 -8.37
N ASN A 17 -6.16 17.58 -8.96
CA ASN A 17 -5.98 17.95 -10.36
C ASN A 17 -5.94 16.70 -11.24
N SER A 18 -6.54 16.79 -12.43
CA SER A 18 -6.61 15.70 -13.42
C SER A 18 -5.26 15.20 -13.95
N ASP A 19 -4.16 15.86 -13.57
CA ASP A 19 -2.85 15.72 -14.17
C ASP A 19 -1.85 15.13 -13.17
N SER A 20 -2.26 14.10 -12.41
CA SER A 20 -1.34 13.30 -11.60
C SER A 20 -0.13 12.91 -12.44
N ILE A 21 1.07 13.26 -11.98
CA ILE A 21 2.30 12.93 -12.71
C ILE A 21 2.77 11.50 -12.39
N GLY A 22 2.10 10.80 -11.47
CA GLY A 22 2.44 9.43 -11.11
C GLY A 22 1.79 8.90 -9.84
N ASP A 23 2.12 7.66 -9.50
CA ASP A 23 1.57 6.94 -8.35
C ASP A 23 2.67 6.45 -7.40
N ILE A 24 2.40 6.49 -6.10
CA ILE A 24 3.25 5.89 -5.07
C ILE A 24 2.46 4.79 -4.38
N VAL A 25 2.94 3.55 -4.45
CA VAL A 25 2.24 2.37 -3.90
C VAL A 25 3.03 1.78 -2.74
N PHE A 26 2.44 1.80 -1.55
CA PHE A 26 3.00 1.23 -0.33
C PHE A 26 2.61 -0.24 -0.18
N VAL A 27 3.60 -1.11 0.05
CA VAL A 27 3.39 -2.57 0.19
C VAL A 27 4.00 -3.07 1.50
N HIS A 28 3.13 -3.49 2.43
CA HIS A 28 3.57 -3.94 3.76
C HIS A 28 4.25 -5.31 3.73
N GLY A 29 4.85 -5.71 4.86
CA GLY A 29 5.52 -7.01 5.01
C GLY A 29 4.68 -8.06 5.73
N LEU A 30 5.33 -9.18 6.08
CA LEU A 30 4.79 -10.26 6.91
C LEU A 30 4.26 -9.72 8.25
N ALA A 31 3.13 -10.25 8.73
CA ALA A 31 2.43 -9.76 9.92
C ALA A 31 2.04 -8.27 9.87
N GLY A 32 2.13 -7.65 8.68
CA GLY A 32 1.83 -6.25 8.45
C GLY A 32 0.36 -5.99 8.18
N HIS A 33 0.04 -4.72 7.97
CA HIS A 33 -1.29 -4.25 7.63
C HIS A 33 -1.19 -2.94 6.85
N PRO A 34 -2.03 -2.72 5.82
CA PRO A 34 -1.95 -1.53 4.96
C PRO A 34 -2.00 -0.20 5.71
N TRP A 35 -2.65 -0.13 6.88
CA TRP A 35 -2.58 1.07 7.74
C TRP A 35 -1.52 0.95 8.85
N ALA A 36 -1.58 -0.10 9.68
CA ALA A 36 -0.79 -0.17 10.90
C ALA A 36 0.71 -0.18 10.66
N THR A 37 1.17 -0.71 9.52
CA THR A 37 2.60 -0.76 9.19
C THR A 37 3.21 0.64 9.02
N TRP A 38 2.41 1.63 8.61
CA TRP A 38 2.89 2.99 8.34
C TRP A 38 2.41 4.03 9.36
N HIS A 39 1.81 3.56 10.45
CA HIS A 39 1.54 4.37 11.63
C HIS A 39 2.66 4.21 12.68
N PRO A 40 2.82 5.17 13.61
CA PRO A 40 3.59 4.96 14.82
C PRO A 40 3.15 3.68 15.54
N GLN A 41 4.10 3.05 16.23
CA GLN A 41 3.85 1.80 16.94
C GLN A 41 2.65 1.92 17.90
N GLY A 42 1.73 0.97 17.79
CA GLY A 42 0.51 0.92 18.61
C GLY A 42 -0.64 1.79 18.10
N LYS A 43 -0.47 2.53 17.00
CA LYS A 43 -1.55 3.28 16.32
C LYS A 43 -1.99 2.56 15.04
N THR A 44 -3.28 2.67 14.74
CA THR A 44 -3.89 2.14 13.50
C THR A 44 -4.88 3.11 12.87
N GLU A 45 -5.07 4.28 13.49
CA GLU A 45 -6.07 5.28 13.14
C GLU A 45 -5.50 6.68 13.42
N GLY A 46 -6.17 7.68 12.85
CA GLY A 46 -5.81 9.09 13.00
C GLY A 46 -4.95 9.60 11.83
N SER A 47 -4.47 10.84 11.99
CA SER A 47 -3.67 11.52 10.97
C SER A 47 -2.20 11.14 11.00
N ASP A 48 -1.74 10.32 11.97
CA ASP A 48 -0.34 9.93 12.09
C ASP A 48 0.04 8.82 11.12
N PHE A 49 -0.15 9.08 9.83
CA PHE A 49 -0.04 8.08 8.79
C PHE A 49 0.93 8.55 7.70
N TRP A 50 2.08 7.88 7.63
CA TRP A 50 3.17 8.33 6.78
C TRP A 50 2.82 8.48 5.29
N PRO A 51 2.07 7.56 4.64
CA PRO A 51 1.69 7.72 3.23
C PRO A 51 0.86 8.98 2.98
N PHE A 52 -0.02 9.36 3.91
CA PHE A 52 -0.81 10.59 3.81
C PHE A 52 0.08 11.84 3.91
N TRP A 53 0.97 11.89 4.92
CA TRP A 53 1.91 13.01 5.08
C TRP A 53 2.83 13.18 3.88
N LEU A 54 3.27 12.08 3.27
CA LEU A 54 4.09 12.15 2.06
C LEU A 54 3.33 12.84 0.92
N GLY A 55 2.06 12.48 0.70
CA GLY A 55 1.21 13.14 -0.28
C GLY A 55 1.07 14.64 -0.03
N GLU A 56 0.84 15.05 1.22
CA GLU A 56 0.76 16.47 1.59
C GLU A 56 2.06 17.24 1.34
N ILE A 57 3.21 16.64 1.69
CA ILE A 57 4.53 17.25 1.49
C ILE A 57 4.84 17.41 0.00
N LEU A 58 4.53 16.39 -0.81
CA LEU A 58 4.76 16.43 -2.26
C LEU A 58 3.87 17.46 -2.94
N ARG A 59 2.58 17.52 -2.60
CA ARG A 59 1.68 18.57 -3.07
C ARG A 59 2.19 19.96 -2.71
N GLY A 60 2.68 20.16 -1.48
CA GLY A 60 3.28 21.43 -1.04
C GLY A 60 4.57 21.82 -1.80
N LYS A 61 5.15 20.89 -2.56
CA LYS A 61 6.28 21.08 -3.46
C LYS A 61 5.88 21.11 -4.94
N GLU A 62 4.58 21.23 -5.23
CA GLU A 62 4.02 21.22 -6.59
C GLU A 62 4.29 19.90 -7.33
N ILE A 63 4.36 18.79 -6.59
CA ILE A 63 4.49 17.43 -7.11
C ILE A 63 3.16 16.70 -6.87
N ASP A 64 2.30 16.69 -7.88
CA ASP A 64 0.97 16.08 -7.82
C ASP A 64 1.04 14.58 -8.14
N VAL A 65 0.95 13.73 -7.12
CA VAL A 65 0.93 12.27 -7.24
C VAL A 65 -0.21 11.67 -6.43
N ASN A 66 -0.70 10.50 -6.85
CA ASN A 66 -1.59 9.69 -6.02
C ASN A 66 -0.75 8.82 -5.08
N VAL A 67 -1.25 8.62 -3.86
CA VAL A 67 -0.62 7.73 -2.89
C VAL A 67 -1.59 6.61 -2.53
N TRP A 68 -1.09 5.39 -2.57
CA TRP A 68 -1.84 4.16 -2.37
C TRP A 68 -1.18 3.30 -1.31
N SER A 69 -1.98 2.51 -0.59
CA SER A 69 -1.48 1.42 0.23
C SER A 69 -2.15 0.11 -0.18
N PHE A 70 -1.34 -0.91 -0.44
CA PHE A 70 -1.81 -2.24 -0.80
C PHE A 70 -1.91 -3.14 0.43
N GLY A 71 -3.06 -3.77 0.59
CA GLY A 71 -3.35 -4.75 1.63
C GLY A 71 -3.41 -6.16 1.07
N TYR A 72 -2.74 -7.09 1.75
CA TYR A 72 -2.81 -8.50 1.42
C TYR A 72 -2.68 -9.39 2.66
N GLU A 73 -3.06 -10.66 2.54
CA GLU A 73 -2.93 -11.59 3.64
C GLU A 73 -1.47 -11.88 3.98
N ALA A 74 -1.03 -11.36 5.13
CA ALA A 74 0.32 -11.50 5.63
C ALA A 74 0.32 -12.11 7.04
N PRO A 75 -0.09 -13.39 7.22
CA PRO A 75 -0.07 -14.02 8.54
C PRO A 75 1.35 -14.08 9.12
N GLY A 76 1.49 -13.95 10.44
CA GLY A 76 2.79 -13.97 11.09
C GLY A 76 3.48 -15.34 11.05
N LEU A 77 4.79 -15.36 11.32
CA LEU A 77 5.67 -16.55 11.20
C LEU A 77 5.22 -17.78 12.01
N LYS A 78 4.37 -17.61 13.03
CA LYS A 78 3.81 -18.70 13.86
C LYS A 78 2.59 -19.38 13.23
N TYR A 79 2.13 -18.92 12.06
CA TYR A 79 0.98 -19.49 11.38
C TYR A 79 1.38 -20.77 10.63
N SER A 80 0.77 -21.89 11.01
CA SER A 80 1.02 -23.23 10.46
C SER A 80 0.00 -23.67 9.40
N GLY A 81 -0.81 -22.75 8.86
CA GLY A 81 -1.82 -23.03 7.84
C GLY A 81 -1.30 -22.82 6.41
N GLN A 82 -2.06 -23.32 5.42
CA GLN A 82 -1.86 -22.99 4.00
C GLN A 82 -2.26 -21.53 3.77
N GLY A 83 -1.33 -20.60 4.02
CA GLY A 83 -1.51 -19.20 3.61
C GLY A 83 -1.49 -19.08 2.08
N ILE A 84 -2.10 -18.01 1.57
CA ILE A 84 -2.03 -17.65 0.15
C ILE A 84 -0.56 -17.59 -0.29
N SER A 85 -0.23 -18.19 -1.43
CA SER A 85 1.16 -18.24 -1.87
C SER A 85 1.67 -16.85 -2.23
N ARG A 86 2.98 -16.62 -2.15
CA ARG A 86 3.57 -15.33 -2.56
C ARG A 86 3.26 -14.98 -4.02
N PHE A 87 3.11 -15.99 -4.88
CA PHE A 87 2.74 -15.80 -6.28
C PHE A 87 1.31 -15.30 -6.42
N ASP A 88 0.38 -15.88 -5.68
CA ASP A 88 -1.01 -15.43 -5.67
C ASP A 88 -1.13 -14.00 -5.13
N GLN A 89 -0.34 -13.64 -4.10
CA GLN A 89 -0.29 -12.26 -3.61
C GLN A 89 0.27 -11.29 -4.64
N ALA A 90 1.30 -11.69 -5.40
CA ALA A 90 1.86 -10.88 -6.47
C ALA A 90 0.88 -10.73 -7.64
N SER A 91 0.17 -11.80 -8.01
CA SER A 91 -0.90 -11.75 -9.02
C SER A 91 -2.03 -10.82 -8.59
N TYR A 92 -2.42 -10.86 -7.32
CA TYR A 92 -3.46 -9.97 -6.80
C TYR A 92 -3.01 -8.49 -6.78
N LEU A 93 -1.75 -8.22 -6.45
CA LEU A 93 -1.17 -6.87 -6.58
C LEU A 93 -1.21 -6.39 -8.04
N LEU A 94 -0.78 -7.24 -8.99
CA LEU A 94 -0.79 -6.90 -10.41
C LEU A 94 -2.20 -6.60 -10.91
N GLU A 95 -3.17 -7.46 -10.58
CA GLU A 95 -4.58 -7.26 -10.95
C GLU A 95 -5.13 -5.95 -10.36
N SER A 96 -4.83 -5.66 -9.10
CA SER A 96 -5.27 -4.41 -8.46
C SER A 96 -4.70 -3.18 -9.17
N ILE A 97 -3.41 -3.21 -9.53
CA ILE A 97 -2.73 -2.12 -10.26
C ILE A 97 -3.38 -1.90 -11.63
N GLU A 98 -3.70 -2.97 -12.36
CA GLU A 98 -4.35 -2.88 -13.67
C GLU A 98 -5.77 -2.29 -13.58
N VAL A 99 -6.54 -2.71 -12.58
CA VAL A 99 -7.91 -2.22 -12.32
C VAL A 99 -7.93 -0.74 -11.97
N ASP A 100 -7.00 -0.29 -11.13
CA ASP A 100 -6.87 1.12 -10.72
C ASP A 100 -6.11 1.98 -11.75
N HIS A 101 -5.74 1.40 -12.89
CA HIS A 101 -4.99 2.05 -13.98
C HIS A 101 -3.66 2.67 -13.54
N ILE A 102 -3.04 2.10 -12.51
CA ILE A 102 -1.71 2.48 -12.04
C ILE A 102 -0.69 1.99 -13.08
N GLY A 103 0.18 2.89 -13.53
CA GLY A 103 1.17 2.60 -14.58
C GLY A 103 0.87 3.25 -15.93
N ALA A 104 -0.25 3.96 -16.09
CA ALA A 104 -0.44 4.90 -17.20
C ALA A 104 0.56 6.08 -17.13
N SER A 105 1.03 6.40 -15.92
CA SER A 105 2.07 7.35 -15.58
C SER A 105 3.18 6.64 -14.78
N PRO A 106 4.38 7.26 -14.58
CA PRO A 106 5.41 6.68 -13.73
C PRO A 106 4.89 6.33 -12.34
N PHE A 107 5.30 5.19 -11.80
CA PHE A 107 4.93 4.78 -10.46
C PHE A 107 6.11 4.23 -9.67
N ILE A 108 6.04 4.36 -8.35
CA ILE A 108 7.09 3.98 -7.41
C ILE A 108 6.49 3.05 -6.35
N PHE A 109 7.17 1.95 -6.06
CA PHE A 109 6.86 1.12 -4.90
C PHE A 109 7.68 1.53 -3.68
N VAL A 110 7.00 1.68 -2.55
CA VAL A 110 7.62 1.75 -1.23
C VAL A 110 7.30 0.45 -0.51
N THR A 111 8.31 -0.37 -0.24
CA THR A 111 8.09 -1.73 0.25
C THR A 111 8.77 -1.97 1.60
N HIS A 112 8.17 -2.83 2.42
CA HIS A 112 8.80 -3.31 3.66
C HIS A 112 8.93 -4.84 3.65
N SER A 113 10.15 -5.34 3.84
CA SER A 113 10.45 -6.77 4.03
C SER A 113 9.81 -7.66 2.94
N LEU A 114 8.89 -8.57 3.30
CA LEU A 114 8.18 -9.45 2.36
C LEU A 114 7.50 -8.68 1.21
N GLY A 115 7.03 -7.45 1.44
CA GLY A 115 6.42 -6.64 0.40
C GLY A 115 7.35 -6.39 -0.79
N GLY A 116 8.66 -6.28 -0.55
CA GLY A 116 9.64 -6.14 -1.63
C GLY A 116 9.82 -7.41 -2.46
N LEU A 117 9.54 -8.59 -1.89
CA LEU A 117 9.54 -9.85 -2.63
C LEU A 117 8.25 -10.08 -3.40
N ILE A 118 7.14 -9.48 -2.97
CA ILE A 118 5.87 -9.53 -3.70
C ILE A 118 5.93 -8.65 -4.95
N VAL A 119 6.65 -7.53 -4.87
CA VAL A 119 6.83 -6.60 -5.99
C VAL A 119 7.84 -7.09 -7.04
N LYS A 120 8.80 -7.94 -6.66
CA LYS A 120 9.93 -8.37 -7.52
C LYS A 120 9.55 -9.53 -8.45
#